data_AF-A0A5J4W3A8-F1
#
_entry.id   AF-A0A5J4W3A8-F1
#
_cell.length_a   1.000
_cell.length_b   1.000
_cell.length_c   1.000
_cell.angle_alpha   90.00
_cell.angle_beta   90.00
_cell.angle_gamma   90.00
#
_symmetry.space_group_name_H-M   'P 1'
#
loop_
_entity.id
_entity.type
_entity.pdbx_description
1 polymer ?
#
loop_
_entity_poly.entity_id
_entity_poly.type
_entity_poly.pdbx_seq_one_letter_code
_entity_poly.pdbx_strand_id
1 'polypeptide(L)'
;MHLDRTHIIDMKMISNKILSTTLAIIIYPNLLPVHFKQFLKLYFNLAQNKMDLKSGNNKISTLWRSVPDKKNIITLEQGNLTLINLEFQYTKDSALIPQGDLIATVNANPLSHIYIKDCIFQSIQSDRQSTLLSIFNVITVELQNCIFNGIGLQSQTIGFGQDAYLELHDPSYKWTYDTVSTLIRDMFNRSFSDGRNGSVYFEILQGDTLQDKICGNISLSDQTSGKKWYHNKYIIIGGSVGIVILIVVIVIIICCVYCRKRRATYSSKGQEKDPLIPHTQ
;
A
#
# COMPACT_ATOMS: atom_id res chain seq x y z
N MET A 1 -22.20 11.20 -23.99
CA MET A 1 -21.34 10.07 -24.38
C MET A 1 -19.91 10.48 -24.06
N HIS A 2 -19.47 10.24 -22.82
CA HIS A 2 -18.13 10.60 -22.36
C HIS A 2 -17.21 9.39 -22.60
N LEU A 3 -16.22 9.55 -23.49
CA LEU A 3 -15.10 8.62 -23.56
C LEU A 3 -14.34 8.68 -22.23
N ASP A 4 -14.34 7.57 -21.49
CA ASP A 4 -13.50 7.41 -20.32
C ASP A 4 -12.16 6.78 -20.72
N ARG A 5 -11.08 7.31 -20.16
CA ARG A 5 -9.71 7.08 -20.58
C ARG A 5 -9.24 5.71 -20.09
N THR A 6 -8.91 4.81 -21.01
CA THR A 6 -8.06 3.66 -20.72
C THR A 6 -6.70 4.13 -20.23
N HIS A 7 -6.38 3.85 -18.96
CA HIS A 7 -5.04 4.02 -18.42
C HIS A 7 -4.13 2.92 -18.97
N ILE A 8 -3.25 3.29 -19.91
CA ILE A 8 -2.13 2.46 -20.36
C ILE A 8 -1.05 2.56 -19.29
N ILE A 9 -0.71 1.43 -18.65
CA ILE A 9 0.50 1.33 -17.83
C ILE A 9 1.65 1.09 -18.81
N ASP A 10 2.43 2.15 -19.07
CA ASP A 10 3.63 2.06 -19.89
C ASP A 10 4.73 1.33 -19.09
N MET A 11 4.83 0.02 -19.26
CA MET A 11 5.99 -0.75 -18.77
C MET A 11 7.11 -0.68 -19.79
N LYS A 12 8.00 0.30 -19.64
CA LYS A 12 9.21 0.39 -20.45
C LYS A 12 10.28 -0.54 -19.90
N MET A 13 10.28 -1.79 -20.36
CA MET A 13 11.38 -2.73 -20.11
C MET A 13 12.53 -2.38 -21.06
N ILE A 14 13.59 -1.72 -20.56
CA ILE A 14 14.79 -1.43 -21.35
C ILE A 14 15.72 -2.64 -21.24
N SER A 15 15.57 -3.60 -22.14
CA SER A 15 16.45 -4.78 -22.22
C SER A 15 17.41 -4.64 -23.40
N ASN A 16 18.71 -4.58 -23.12
CA ASN A 16 19.77 -4.67 -24.12
C ASN A 16 20.41 -6.07 -24.02
N LYS A 17 20.09 -6.93 -25.00
CA LYS A 17 20.49 -8.34 -25.20
C LYS A 17 19.55 -9.40 -24.61
N ILE A 18 18.99 -10.18 -25.54
CA ILE A 18 18.11 -11.32 -25.32
C ILE A 18 18.96 -12.53 -24.95
N LEU A 19 18.78 -13.05 -23.73
CA LEU A 19 18.83 -14.48 -23.43
C LEU A 19 17.55 -14.80 -22.67
N SER A 20 16.82 -15.79 -23.20
CA SER A 20 15.48 -16.27 -22.84
C SER A 20 14.98 -15.86 -21.45
N THR A 21 14.14 -14.83 -21.39
CA THR A 21 13.38 -14.47 -20.19
C THR A 21 11.92 -14.82 -20.44
N THR A 22 11.37 -15.82 -19.75
CA THR A 22 9.92 -16.11 -19.82
C THR A 22 9.19 -15.10 -18.96
N LEU A 23 8.69 -14.05 -19.58
CA LEU A 23 7.79 -13.09 -18.94
C LEU A 23 6.36 -13.59 -19.07
N ALA A 24 5.81 -14.18 -18.01
CA ALA A 24 4.39 -14.50 -17.94
C ALA A 24 3.63 -13.30 -17.38
N ILE A 25 3.15 -12.41 -18.26
CA ILE A 25 2.14 -11.41 -17.90
C ILE A 25 0.77 -12.02 -18.14
N ILE A 26 0.07 -12.42 -17.09
CA ILE A 26 -1.34 -12.81 -17.21
C ILE A 26 -2.19 -11.59 -16.86
N ILE A 27 -2.58 -10.86 -17.90
CA ILE A 27 -3.61 -9.82 -17.80
C ILE A 27 -4.95 -10.53 -18.05
N TYR A 28 -5.92 -10.40 -17.14
CA TYR A 28 -7.30 -10.83 -17.39
C TYR A 28 -8.12 -9.64 -17.88
N PRO A 29 -8.27 -9.42 -19.19
CA PRO A 29 -9.25 -8.47 -19.67
C PRO A 29 -10.63 -9.14 -19.59
N ASN A 30 -11.53 -8.52 -18.82
CA ASN A 30 -12.97 -8.78 -18.77
C ASN A 30 -13.42 -10.01 -17.97
N LEU A 31 -14.10 -9.74 -16.85
CA LEU A 31 -15.35 -10.44 -16.49
C LEU A 31 -16.18 -9.74 -15.40
N LEU A 32 -15.86 -8.51 -14.96
CA LEU A 32 -16.65 -7.79 -13.95
C LEU A 32 -16.75 -6.28 -14.23
N PRO A 33 -17.84 -5.61 -13.78
CA PRO A 33 -18.17 -4.23 -14.11
C PRO A 33 -17.17 -3.19 -13.54
N VAL A 34 -17.25 -1.98 -14.11
CA VAL A 34 -16.34 -0.81 -14.15
C VAL A 34 -15.83 -0.26 -12.80
N HIS A 35 -15.98 -0.97 -11.68
CA HIS A 35 -15.45 -0.58 -10.36
C HIS A 35 -14.31 -1.45 -9.83
N PHE A 36 -13.78 -2.38 -10.62
CA PHE A 36 -12.72 -3.29 -10.14
C PHE A 36 -11.31 -2.86 -10.52
N LYS A 37 -10.44 -2.82 -9.49
CA LYS A 37 -8.98 -2.68 -9.61
C LYS A 37 -8.46 -3.71 -10.62
N GLN A 38 -7.66 -3.28 -11.59
CA GLN A 38 -6.94 -4.20 -12.47
C GLN A 38 -5.97 -5.03 -11.62
N PHE A 39 -6.00 -6.36 -11.80
CA PHE A 39 -5.11 -7.27 -11.10
C PHE A 39 -4.01 -7.72 -12.05
N LEU A 40 -2.77 -7.45 -11.68
CA LEU A 40 -1.60 -7.86 -12.43
C LEU A 40 -0.90 -8.99 -11.67
N LYS A 41 -0.82 -10.17 -12.31
CA LYS A 41 -0.03 -11.31 -11.82
C LYS A 41 1.29 -11.30 -12.59
N LEU A 42 2.41 -11.17 -11.89
CA LEU A 42 3.73 -11.27 -12.49
C LEU A 42 4.58 -12.30 -11.76
N TYR A 43 5.21 -13.14 -12.57
CA TYR A 43 6.33 -13.96 -12.17
C TYR A 43 7.52 -13.52 -13.01
N PHE A 44 8.58 -13.10 -12.33
CA PHE A 44 9.84 -12.75 -12.96
C PHE A 44 10.88 -13.79 -12.57
N ASN A 45 11.40 -14.50 -13.57
CA ASN A 45 12.67 -15.19 -13.47
C ASN A 45 13.67 -14.36 -14.28
N LEU A 46 14.63 -13.74 -13.61
CA LEU A 46 15.52 -12.74 -14.19
C LEU A 46 16.93 -13.29 -14.34
N ALA A 47 17.28 -13.61 -15.58
CA ALA A 47 18.66 -13.78 -16.03
C ALA A 47 19.27 -12.46 -16.56
N GLN A 48 18.74 -11.28 -16.20
CA GLN A 48 19.22 -9.99 -16.73
C GLN A 48 20.01 -9.21 -15.68
N ASN A 49 20.96 -8.37 -16.11
CA ASN A 49 21.82 -7.60 -15.20
C ASN A 49 21.08 -6.51 -14.41
N LYS A 50 19.88 -6.09 -14.85
CA LYS A 50 19.13 -5.00 -14.22
C LYS A 50 17.63 -5.08 -14.52
N MET A 51 16.82 -4.80 -13.52
CA MET A 51 15.37 -4.66 -13.60
C MET A 51 14.92 -3.42 -12.83
N ASP A 52 14.20 -2.53 -13.50
CA ASP A 52 13.58 -1.35 -12.89
C ASP A 52 12.05 -1.46 -13.00
N LEU A 53 11.37 -1.66 -11.87
CA LEU A 53 9.90 -1.62 -11.76
C LEU A 53 9.47 -0.35 -11.04
N LYS A 54 8.66 0.46 -11.71
CA LYS A 54 8.13 1.71 -11.17
C LYS A 54 6.65 1.82 -11.48
N SER A 55 5.84 2.20 -10.49
CA SER A 55 4.49 2.67 -10.81
C SER A 55 4.60 3.99 -11.59
N GLY A 56 3.71 4.22 -12.57
CA GLY A 56 3.65 5.50 -13.28
C GLY A 56 3.42 6.68 -12.34
N ASN A 57 3.49 7.91 -12.84
CA ASN A 57 3.32 9.18 -12.09
C ASN A 57 1.96 9.37 -11.37
N ASN A 58 1.14 8.32 -11.31
CA ASN A 58 -0.13 8.35 -10.61
C ASN A 58 0.10 8.19 -9.11
N LYS A 59 -0.59 9.03 -8.32
CA LYS A 59 -0.64 8.95 -6.85
C LYS A 59 -1.24 7.64 -6.30
N ILE A 60 -1.61 6.72 -7.19
CA ILE A 60 -2.23 5.44 -6.87
C ILE A 60 -1.15 4.39 -7.11
N SER A 61 -0.73 3.74 -6.04
CA SER A 61 0.19 2.62 -6.10
C SER A 61 -0.37 1.51 -7.00
N THR A 62 0.50 0.90 -7.80
CA THR A 62 0.11 -0.30 -8.54
C THR A 62 -0.05 -1.45 -7.54
N LEU A 63 -1.20 -2.13 -7.58
CA LEU A 63 -1.54 -3.25 -6.70
C LEU A 63 -1.00 -4.56 -7.23
N TRP A 64 -0.21 -5.26 -6.42
CA TRP A 64 0.40 -6.55 -6.75
C TRP A 64 -0.12 -7.68 -5.87
N ARG A 65 -0.37 -8.86 -6.49
CA ARG A 65 -0.84 -10.07 -5.80
C ARG A 65 -0.05 -11.31 -6.22
N SER A 66 0.16 -12.24 -5.28
CA SER A 66 0.82 -13.53 -5.54
C SER A 66 -0.04 -14.47 -6.41
N VAL A 67 0.64 -15.41 -7.09
CA VAL A 67 0.01 -16.51 -7.82
C VAL A 67 0.01 -17.75 -6.91
N PRO A 68 -1.12 -18.47 -6.74
CA PRO A 68 -1.26 -19.64 -5.85
C PRO A 68 -0.13 -20.66 -5.91
N ASP A 69 0.34 -20.95 -7.13
CA ASP A 69 1.25 -22.06 -7.38
C ASP A 69 2.72 -21.63 -7.44
N LYS A 70 3.01 -20.38 -7.07
CA LYS A 70 4.37 -19.85 -7.04
C LYS A 70 4.77 -19.56 -5.60
N LYS A 71 5.95 -20.09 -5.25
CA LYS A 71 6.57 -19.85 -3.95
C LYS A 71 6.83 -18.36 -3.74
N ASN A 72 7.38 -17.67 -4.75
CA ASN A 72 7.80 -16.28 -4.63
C ASN A 72 7.11 -15.37 -5.66
N ILE A 73 6.89 -14.10 -5.31
CA ILE A 73 6.36 -13.09 -6.27
C ILE A 73 7.50 -12.64 -7.21
N ILE A 74 8.65 -12.29 -6.65
CA ILE A 74 9.85 -11.90 -7.40
C ILE A 74 10.95 -12.91 -7.09
N THR A 75 11.52 -13.54 -8.12
CA THR A 75 12.73 -14.37 -8.00
C THR A 75 13.86 -13.71 -8.78
N LEU A 76 14.90 -13.25 -8.06
CA LEU A 76 16.08 -12.64 -8.66
C LEU A 76 17.21 -13.67 -8.72
N GLU A 77 17.49 -14.18 -9.92
CA GLU A 77 18.61 -15.10 -10.11
C GLU A 77 19.93 -14.34 -10.34
N GLN A 78 19.88 -13.16 -10.97
CA GLN A 78 21.02 -12.27 -11.10
C GLN A 78 20.59 -10.82 -11.35
N GLY A 79 21.51 -9.89 -11.10
CA GLY A 79 21.40 -8.48 -11.49
C GLY A 79 20.81 -7.57 -10.41
N ASN A 80 20.53 -6.33 -10.79
CA ASN A 80 20.02 -5.31 -9.89
C ASN A 80 18.50 -5.22 -9.96
N LEU A 81 17.83 -5.14 -8.81
CA LEU A 81 16.39 -4.92 -8.72
C LEU A 81 16.12 -3.52 -8.17
N THR A 82 15.33 -2.73 -8.88
CA THR A 82 14.84 -1.44 -8.38
C THR A 82 13.32 -1.42 -8.38
N LEU A 83 12.70 -1.23 -7.21
CA LEU A 83 11.26 -1.12 -7.03
C LEU A 83 10.92 0.29 -6.53
N ILE A 84 10.04 1.03 -7.22
CA ILE A 84 9.65 2.38 -6.80
C ILE A 84 8.13 2.59 -6.85
N ASN A 85 7.56 3.10 -5.76
CA ASN A 85 6.15 3.52 -5.68
C ASN A 85 5.16 2.36 -5.95
N LEU A 86 5.46 1.17 -5.42
CA LEU A 86 4.63 -0.03 -5.60
C LEU A 86 3.89 -0.38 -4.30
N GLU A 87 2.71 -0.97 -4.42
CA GLU A 87 1.97 -1.49 -3.27
C GLU A 87 1.67 -2.97 -3.43
N PHE A 88 2.24 -3.76 -2.54
CA PHE A 88 2.01 -5.19 -2.46
C PHE A 88 0.89 -5.41 -1.45
N GLN A 89 -0.21 -6.05 -1.86
CA GLN A 89 -1.25 -6.46 -0.93
C GLN A 89 -1.46 -7.96 -1.01
N TYR A 90 -1.35 -8.61 0.13
CA TYR A 90 -1.86 -9.95 0.31
C TYR A 90 -3.37 -9.86 0.57
N THR A 91 -4.18 -10.71 -0.06
CA THR A 91 -5.64 -10.79 0.16
C THR A 91 -6.04 -12.13 0.74
N LYS A 92 -6.89 -12.13 1.78
CA LYS A 92 -7.28 -13.30 2.59
C LYS A 92 -8.34 -14.13 1.89
N ASP A 93 -8.36 -14.11 0.55
CA ASP A 93 -9.22 -15.02 -0.17
C ASP A 93 -8.68 -16.42 0.05
N SER A 94 -9.51 -17.24 0.69
CA SER A 94 -9.21 -18.39 1.55
C SER A 94 -8.43 -19.55 0.91
N ALA A 95 -8.02 -19.43 -0.34
CA ALA A 95 -7.26 -20.44 -1.08
C ALA A 95 -5.85 -19.97 -1.49
N LEU A 96 -5.52 -18.68 -1.35
CA LEU A 96 -4.35 -18.07 -1.98
C LEU A 96 -3.43 -17.41 -0.94
N ILE A 97 -3.03 -18.16 0.09
CA ILE A 97 -1.97 -17.71 1.00
C ILE A 97 -0.64 -17.86 0.23
N PRO A 98 0.17 -16.80 0.09
CA PRO A 98 1.51 -16.92 -0.45
C PRO A 98 2.28 -17.97 0.34
N GLN A 99 2.84 -18.98 -0.34
CA GLN A 99 3.60 -20.03 0.33
C GLN A 99 5.09 -19.71 0.44
N GLY A 100 5.52 -18.53 0.04
CA GLY A 100 6.91 -18.12 0.13
C GLY A 100 7.10 -16.62 -0.02
N ASP A 101 8.24 -16.24 -0.54
CA ASP A 101 8.82 -14.93 -0.26
C ASP A 101 8.31 -13.87 -1.23
N LEU A 102 8.13 -12.63 -0.76
CA LEU A 102 7.80 -11.55 -1.68
C LEU A 102 8.93 -11.35 -2.70
N ILE A 103 10.16 -11.31 -2.19
CA ILE A 103 11.38 -11.25 -2.99
C ILE A 103 12.32 -12.35 -2.49
N ALA A 104 12.64 -13.28 -3.36
CA ALA A 104 13.68 -14.27 -3.13
C ALA A 104 14.82 -14.03 -4.11
N THR A 105 16.06 -14.17 -3.65
CA THR A 105 17.20 -14.32 -4.56
C THR A 105 17.63 -15.79 -4.61
N VAL A 106 17.95 -16.30 -5.79
CA VAL A 106 18.35 -17.71 -5.96
C VAL A 106 19.66 -17.72 -6.74
N ASN A 107 20.75 -18.16 -6.11
CA ASN A 107 22.08 -18.15 -6.72
C ASN A 107 22.52 -16.76 -7.22
N ALA A 108 22.10 -15.68 -6.54
CA ALA A 108 22.44 -14.34 -6.99
C ALA A 108 23.96 -14.17 -7.07
N ASN A 109 24.39 -13.56 -8.17
CA ASN A 109 25.74 -13.07 -8.29
C ASN A 109 26.00 -12.11 -7.10
N PRO A 110 27.15 -12.21 -6.41
CA PRO A 110 27.48 -11.30 -5.31
C PRO A 110 27.25 -9.83 -5.69
N LEU A 111 27.44 -9.45 -6.96
CA LEU A 111 27.28 -8.09 -7.46
C LEU A 111 25.82 -7.56 -7.57
N SER A 112 24.82 -8.31 -7.09
CA SER A 112 23.42 -7.89 -7.16
C SER A 112 23.11 -6.80 -6.12
N HIS A 113 22.31 -5.80 -6.52
CA HIS A 113 21.82 -4.73 -5.64
C HIS A 113 20.28 -4.67 -5.67
N ILE A 114 19.64 -4.68 -4.51
CA ILE A 114 18.19 -4.52 -4.36
C ILE A 114 17.89 -3.14 -3.77
N TYR A 115 17.24 -2.28 -4.54
CA TYR A 115 16.83 -0.94 -4.14
C TYR A 115 15.30 -0.81 -4.16
N ILE A 116 14.68 -0.59 -3.00
CA ILE A 116 13.24 -0.49 -2.85
C ILE A 116 12.93 0.89 -2.25
N LYS A 117 12.09 1.67 -2.92
CA LYS A 117 11.82 3.05 -2.53
C LYS A 117 10.33 3.40 -2.59
N ASP A 118 9.84 4.07 -1.56
CA ASP A 118 8.48 4.59 -1.49
C ASP A 118 7.43 3.48 -1.73
N CYS A 119 7.71 2.25 -1.30
CA CYS A 119 6.84 1.09 -1.49
C CYS A 119 5.99 0.81 -0.24
N ILE A 120 4.83 0.21 -0.44
CA ILE A 120 3.90 -0.19 0.63
C ILE A 120 3.76 -1.71 0.61
N PHE A 121 3.96 -2.34 1.76
CA PHE A 121 3.79 -3.77 1.95
C PHE A 121 2.64 -3.99 2.91
N GLN A 122 1.49 -4.42 2.38
CA GLN A 122 0.31 -4.78 3.16
C GLN A 122 0.23 -6.29 3.24
N SER A 123 0.40 -6.80 4.44
CA SER A 123 0.26 -8.22 4.69
C SER A 123 -1.01 -8.54 5.46
N ILE A 124 -1.31 -9.83 5.46
CA ILE A 124 -2.38 -10.42 6.23
C ILE A 124 -1.73 -11.22 7.33
N GLN A 125 -2.39 -11.24 8.48
CA GLN A 125 -2.14 -12.19 9.53
C GLN A 125 -2.32 -13.61 8.98
N SER A 126 -1.22 -14.28 8.66
CA SER A 126 -1.17 -15.70 8.40
C SER A 126 -0.47 -16.38 9.57
N ASP A 127 -0.92 -17.59 9.85
CA ASP A 127 -0.28 -18.59 10.71
C ASP A 127 1.06 -19.10 10.15
N ARG A 128 1.40 -18.78 8.89
CA ARG A 128 2.63 -19.21 8.23
C ARG A 128 3.64 -18.07 8.10
N GLN A 129 4.92 -18.42 8.24
CA GLN A 129 6.05 -17.52 8.02
C GLN A 129 6.14 -17.20 6.52
N SER A 130 5.59 -16.05 6.10
CA SER A 130 5.91 -15.49 4.79
C SER A 130 7.06 -14.50 4.97
N THR A 131 8.19 -14.77 4.34
CA THR A 131 9.35 -13.87 4.39
C THR A 131 9.15 -12.71 3.43
N LEU A 132 9.44 -11.51 3.87
CA LEU A 132 9.39 -10.35 2.99
C LEU A 132 10.55 -10.41 1.99
N LEU A 133 11.78 -10.55 2.50
CA LEU A 133 12.96 -10.75 1.67
C LEU A 133 13.72 -11.99 2.15
N SER A 134 13.87 -12.97 1.27
CA SER A 134 14.82 -14.08 1.43
C SER A 134 16.00 -13.85 0.50
N ILE A 135 17.19 -13.63 1.06
CA ILE A 135 18.33 -13.10 0.33
C ILE A 135 19.53 -14.02 0.49
N PHE A 136 19.95 -14.57 -0.64
CA PHE A 136 21.17 -15.34 -0.83
C PHE A 136 22.17 -14.49 -1.62
N ASN A 137 23.39 -14.34 -1.11
CA ASN A 137 24.54 -13.80 -1.87
C ASN A 137 24.31 -12.43 -2.54
N VAL A 138 23.63 -11.49 -1.86
CA VAL A 138 23.45 -10.11 -2.37
C VAL A 138 24.37 -9.15 -1.61
N ILE A 139 25.06 -8.27 -2.35
CA ILE A 139 25.99 -7.28 -1.75
C ILE A 139 25.26 -6.21 -0.95
N THR A 140 24.16 -5.66 -1.49
CA THR A 140 23.47 -4.52 -0.88
C THR A 140 21.97 -4.61 -1.08
N VAL A 141 21.24 -4.23 -0.03
CA VAL A 141 19.78 -4.14 0.00
C VAL A 141 19.45 -2.85 0.70
N GLU A 142 18.66 -2.00 0.05
CA GLU A 142 18.25 -0.69 0.56
C GLU A 142 16.73 -0.53 0.46
N LEU A 143 16.06 -0.26 1.58
CA LEU A 143 14.64 0.04 1.67
C LEU A 143 14.44 1.46 2.22
N GLN A 144 14.04 2.37 1.34
CA GLN A 144 13.91 3.80 1.66
C GLN A 144 12.44 4.23 1.63
N ASN A 145 11.99 4.87 2.70
CA ASN A 145 10.61 5.39 2.84
C ASN A 145 9.53 4.32 2.60
N CYS A 146 9.78 3.07 2.96
CA CYS A 146 8.80 2.01 2.81
C CYS A 146 7.81 2.00 3.99
N ILE A 147 6.60 1.52 3.74
CA ILE A 147 5.56 1.33 4.76
C ILE A 147 5.28 -0.16 4.87
N PHE A 148 5.43 -0.70 6.08
CA PHE A 148 5.11 -2.10 6.39
C PHE A 148 3.88 -2.12 7.28
N ASN A 149 2.81 -2.77 6.80
CA ASN A 149 1.56 -2.93 7.54
C ASN A 149 1.26 -4.42 7.71
N GLY A 150 1.43 -4.95 8.92
CA GLY A 150 0.79 -6.19 9.36
C GLY A 150 1.31 -7.51 8.82
N ILE A 151 2.58 -7.85 9.01
CA ILE A 151 3.11 -9.25 8.93
C ILE A 151 2.99 -9.95 10.30
N GLY A 152 2.00 -9.54 11.11
CA GLY A 152 1.94 -9.93 12.51
C GLY A 152 1.45 -11.36 12.67
N LEU A 153 2.35 -12.28 13.01
CA LEU A 153 2.02 -13.53 13.69
C LEU A 153 1.44 -13.20 15.08
N GLN A 154 0.14 -12.87 15.15
CA GLN A 154 -0.50 -12.46 16.41
C GLN A 154 -0.53 -13.57 17.48
N SER A 155 -0.16 -14.81 17.15
CA SER A 155 -0.28 -15.94 18.07
C SER A 155 1.04 -16.57 18.52
N GLN A 156 2.20 -16.09 18.08
CA GLN A 156 3.47 -16.69 18.52
C GLN A 156 4.14 -15.83 19.59
N THR A 157 4.05 -16.34 20.82
CA THR A 157 4.75 -15.84 21.99
C THR A 157 6.26 -15.88 21.73
N ILE A 158 6.85 -14.70 21.59
CA ILE A 158 8.29 -14.42 21.69
C ILE A 158 9.07 -14.78 20.42
N GLY A 159 9.53 -13.75 19.70
CA GLY A 159 10.64 -13.89 18.75
C GLY A 159 10.41 -13.23 17.40
N PHE A 160 9.23 -13.40 16.80
CA PHE A 160 9.00 -12.98 15.41
C PHE A 160 8.57 -11.53 15.26
N GLY A 161 8.89 -10.96 14.09
CA GLY A 161 8.71 -9.56 13.76
C GLY A 161 7.24 -9.28 13.49
N GLN A 162 6.77 -8.10 13.88
CA GLN A 162 5.36 -7.75 13.70
C GLN A 162 5.00 -7.42 12.25
N ASP A 163 5.96 -6.96 11.43
CA ASP A 163 5.68 -6.39 10.10
C ASP A 163 6.65 -6.77 9.00
N ALA A 164 7.83 -7.30 9.33
CA ALA A 164 8.74 -7.85 8.34
C ALA A 164 9.49 -9.05 8.91
N TYR A 165 9.69 -10.04 8.06
CA TYR A 165 10.61 -11.14 8.30
C TYR A 165 11.68 -11.14 7.20
N LEU A 166 12.94 -11.17 7.62
CA LEU A 166 14.12 -11.18 6.76
C LEU A 166 14.91 -12.45 7.03
N GLU A 167 15.27 -13.15 5.97
CA GLU A 167 16.16 -14.31 6.03
C GLU A 167 17.38 -14.03 5.14
N LEU A 168 18.56 -14.08 5.73
CA LEU A 168 19.83 -13.82 5.06
C LEU A 168 20.69 -15.08 5.12
N HIS A 169 21.17 -15.53 3.96
CA HIS A 169 22.00 -16.71 3.85
C HIS A 169 23.43 -16.34 3.44
N ASP A 170 24.39 -17.10 3.99
CA ASP A 170 25.82 -17.00 3.68
C ASP A 170 26.40 -15.58 3.84
N PRO A 171 26.17 -14.94 5.01
CA PRO A 171 26.80 -13.66 5.29
C PRO A 171 28.33 -13.79 5.30
N SER A 172 29.03 -12.68 5.08
CA SER A 172 30.47 -12.64 5.33
C SER A 172 30.80 -13.06 6.77
N TYR A 173 31.85 -13.87 6.96
CA TYR A 173 32.30 -14.50 8.21
C TYR A 173 32.62 -13.57 9.40
N LYS A 174 32.34 -12.26 9.30
CA LYS A 174 32.61 -11.23 10.31
C LYS A 174 31.35 -10.60 10.90
N TRP A 175 30.17 -11.14 10.60
CA TRP A 175 28.93 -10.55 11.06
C TRP A 175 28.69 -10.89 12.54
N THR A 176 28.72 -9.86 13.38
CA THR A 176 28.24 -9.92 14.76
C THR A 176 26.81 -9.43 14.83
N TYR A 177 26.07 -9.77 15.89
CA TYR A 177 24.72 -9.24 16.13
C TYR A 177 24.65 -7.72 16.00
N ASP A 178 25.59 -6.98 16.59
CA ASP A 178 25.61 -5.51 16.56
C ASP A 178 25.82 -4.96 15.14
N THR A 179 26.74 -5.58 14.39
CA THR A 179 27.02 -5.19 12.99
C THR A 179 25.79 -5.43 12.13
N VAL A 180 25.15 -6.59 12.30
CA VAL A 180 23.91 -6.94 11.60
C VAL A 180 22.79 -6.00 11.97
N SER A 181 22.52 -5.80 13.26
CA SER A 181 21.42 -4.96 13.71
C SER A 181 21.56 -3.55 13.15
N THR A 182 22.78 -3.03 13.10
CA THR A 182 23.09 -1.74 12.47
C THR A 182 22.80 -1.77 10.97
N LEU A 183 23.29 -2.78 10.24
CA LEU A 183 23.04 -2.95 8.81
C LEU A 183 21.55 -3.06 8.48
N ILE A 184 20.78 -3.85 9.24
CA ILE A 184 19.33 -3.98 9.05
C ILE A 184 18.63 -2.65 9.40
N ARG A 185 19.06 -1.90 10.40
CA ARG A 185 18.50 -0.56 10.67
C ARG A 185 18.75 0.40 9.50
N ASP A 186 19.97 0.40 8.97
CA ASP A 186 20.34 1.24 7.83
C ASP A 186 19.59 0.81 6.55
N MET A 187 19.36 -0.48 6.38
CA MET A 187 18.54 -1.04 5.31
C MET A 187 17.12 -0.49 5.35
N PHE A 188 16.55 -0.24 6.53
CA PHE A 188 15.19 0.29 6.70
C PHE A 188 15.16 1.80 6.99
N ASN A 189 16.19 2.54 6.57
CA ASN A 189 16.29 3.96 6.84
C ASN A 189 15.04 4.73 6.37
N ARG A 190 14.45 5.53 7.27
CA ARG A 190 13.20 6.30 7.06
C ARG A 190 11.96 5.46 6.72
N SER A 191 12.01 4.15 6.92
CA SER A 191 10.83 3.30 6.79
C SER A 191 9.98 3.31 8.06
N PHE A 192 8.69 3.01 7.91
CA PHE A 192 7.72 3.05 9.00
C PHE A 192 6.98 1.71 9.14
N SER A 193 6.58 1.41 10.38
CA SER A 193 5.76 0.26 10.74
C SER A 193 4.61 0.67 11.63
N ASP A 194 3.52 -0.08 11.61
CA ASP A 194 2.46 -0.03 12.62
C ASP A 194 2.68 -1.01 13.79
N GLY A 195 3.63 -1.93 13.66
CA GLY A 195 4.13 -2.78 14.73
C GLY A 195 5.05 -2.04 15.70
N ARG A 196 4.80 -2.22 17.00
CA ARG A 196 5.40 -1.44 18.09
C ARG A 196 6.84 -1.85 18.40
N ASN A 197 7.02 -3.11 18.80
CA ASN A 197 8.28 -3.66 19.28
C ASN A 197 8.67 -4.86 18.42
N GLY A 198 9.88 -4.82 17.88
CA GLY A 198 10.35 -5.83 16.94
C GLY A 198 9.53 -5.80 15.65
N SER A 199 9.39 -4.64 15.01
CA SER A 199 8.67 -4.51 13.75
C SER A 199 9.28 -5.41 12.66
N VAL A 200 10.60 -5.52 12.63
CA VAL A 200 11.33 -6.41 11.71
C VAL A 200 12.04 -7.48 12.53
N TYR A 201 11.84 -8.74 12.18
CA TYR A 201 12.65 -9.85 12.66
C TYR A 201 13.57 -10.32 11.55
N PHE A 202 14.80 -10.66 11.92
CA PHE A 202 15.79 -11.15 11.00
C PHE A 202 16.42 -12.44 11.53
N GLU A 203 16.69 -13.33 10.59
CA GLU A 203 17.49 -14.53 10.78
C GLU A 203 18.64 -14.51 9.79
N ILE A 204 19.83 -14.83 10.28
CA ILE A 204 21.00 -15.03 9.47
C ILE A 204 21.49 -16.44 9.68
N LEU A 205 21.61 -17.16 8.57
CA LEU A 205 22.05 -18.53 8.53
C LEU A 205 23.48 -18.56 7.99
N GLN A 206 24.44 -18.88 8.86
CA GLN A 206 25.85 -18.97 8.51
C GLN A 206 26.23 -20.45 8.24
N GLY A 207 26.45 -20.79 6.97
CA GLY A 207 26.80 -22.15 6.55
C GLY A 207 25.62 -23.14 6.55
N ASP A 208 25.93 -24.42 6.34
CA ASP A 208 24.93 -25.48 6.15
C ASP A 208 24.28 -25.96 7.46
N THR A 209 24.83 -25.57 8.62
CA THR A 209 24.34 -26.03 9.92
C THR A 209 23.45 -24.99 10.61
N LEU A 210 22.24 -25.38 10.97
CA LEU A 210 21.27 -24.57 11.74
C LEU A 210 21.78 -24.10 13.13
N GLN A 211 22.97 -24.52 13.55
CA GLN A 211 23.53 -24.20 14.87
C GLN A 211 24.14 -22.80 14.92
N ASP A 212 24.63 -22.26 13.79
CA ASP A 212 25.28 -20.94 13.71
C ASP A 212 24.30 -19.90 13.17
N LYS A 213 23.18 -19.73 13.89
CA LYS A 213 22.13 -18.79 13.54
C LYS A 213 22.20 -17.54 14.40
N ILE A 214 22.32 -16.37 13.76
CA ILE A 214 22.15 -15.08 14.42
C ILE A 214 20.72 -14.62 14.17
N CYS A 215 19.95 -14.45 15.23
CA CYS A 215 18.59 -13.92 15.14
C CYS A 215 18.41 -12.68 16.00
N GLY A 216 17.47 -11.84 15.61
CA GLY A 216 17.21 -10.60 16.31
C GLY A 216 16.02 -9.86 15.73
N ASN A 217 15.67 -8.76 16.39
CA ASN A 217 14.65 -7.87 15.87
C ASN A 217 15.11 -6.41 15.96
N ILE A 218 14.51 -5.58 15.11
CA ILE A 218 14.61 -4.13 15.17
C ILE A 218 13.21 -3.54 15.18
N SER A 219 13.03 -2.44 15.90
CA SER A 219 11.81 -1.64 15.84
C SER A 219 12.02 -0.49 14.86
N LEU A 220 11.07 -0.33 13.93
CA LEU A 220 11.04 0.84 13.05
C LEU A 220 10.26 1.97 13.74
N SER A 221 10.39 3.19 13.23
CA SER A 221 9.58 4.31 13.71
C SER A 221 8.11 4.09 13.41
N ASP A 222 7.27 4.36 14.40
CA ASP A 222 5.81 4.34 14.21
C ASP A 222 5.40 5.45 13.22
N GLN A 223 4.66 5.06 12.19
CA GLN A 223 4.07 5.98 11.22
C GLN A 223 3.21 7.06 11.89
N THR A 224 2.64 6.79 13.07
CA THR A 224 1.78 7.73 13.81
C THR A 224 2.53 8.97 14.33
N SER A 225 3.86 8.95 14.38
CA SER A 225 4.65 10.14 14.72
C SER A 225 4.59 11.22 13.63
N GLY A 226 4.37 10.83 12.37
CA GLY A 226 3.95 11.73 11.30
C GLY A 226 2.43 11.78 11.22
N LYS A 227 1.79 12.62 12.05
CA LYS A 227 0.33 12.87 12.07
C LYS A 227 -0.32 12.65 10.69
N LYS A 228 -0.94 11.50 10.47
CA LYS A 228 -1.84 11.25 9.34
C LYS A 228 -2.82 12.42 9.30
N TRP A 229 -2.78 13.24 8.25
CA TRP A 229 -3.58 14.48 8.17
C TRP A 229 -5.09 14.23 8.37
N TYR A 230 -5.56 13.05 7.96
CA TYR A 230 -6.94 12.58 8.12
C TYR A 230 -7.26 12.04 9.52
N HIS A 231 -6.27 11.83 10.39
CA HIS A 231 -6.49 11.50 11.81
C HIS A 231 -6.65 12.74 12.70
N ASN A 232 -6.64 13.94 12.12
CA ASN A 232 -7.04 15.12 12.86
C ASN A 232 -8.55 15.04 13.13
N LYS A 233 -8.91 14.43 14.27
CA LYS A 233 -10.31 14.28 14.73
C LYS A 233 -11.07 15.62 14.65
N TYR A 234 -10.39 16.74 14.84
CA TYR A 234 -10.97 18.07 14.74
C TYR A 234 -11.40 18.48 13.33
N ILE A 235 -10.74 17.98 12.27
CA ILE A 235 -11.15 18.27 10.88
C ILE A 235 -12.44 17.50 10.54
N ILE A 236 -12.55 16.24 10.98
CA ILE A 236 -13.75 15.43 10.76
C ILE A 236 -14.93 16.01 11.57
N ILE A 237 -14.69 16.36 12.84
CA ILE A 237 -15.69 17.02 13.70
C ILE A 237 -16.07 18.41 13.15
N GLY A 238 -15.09 19.19 12.67
CA GLY A 238 -15.35 20.50 12.09
C GLY A 238 -16.16 20.43 10.80
N GLY A 239 -15.85 19.46 9.93
CA GLY A 239 -16.60 19.23 8.69
C GLY A 239 -18.05 18.82 8.94
N SER A 240 -18.29 17.91 9.89
CA SER A 240 -19.66 17.47 10.21
C SER A 240 -20.50 18.58 10.84
N VAL A 241 -19.94 19.36 11.77
CA VAL A 241 -20.64 20.51 12.38
C VAL A 241 -20.91 21.60 11.34
N GLY A 242 -19.96 21.88 10.46
CA GLY A 242 -20.12 22.88 9.40
C GLY A 242 -21.26 22.55 8.43
N ILE A 243 -21.41 21.28 8.04
CA ILE A 243 -22.50 20.83 7.16
C ILE A 243 -23.87 21.01 7.83
N VAL A 244 -23.99 20.68 9.12
CA VAL A 244 -25.26 20.84 9.85
C VAL A 244 -25.68 22.31 9.92
N ILE A 245 -24.73 23.21 10.21
CA ILE A 245 -25.02 24.67 10.25
C ILE A 245 -25.43 25.16 8.86
N LEU A 246 -24.75 24.73 7.80
CA LEU A 246 -25.09 25.08 6.42
C LEU A 246 -26.53 24.69 6.07
N ILE A 247 -26.94 23.47 6.42
CA ILE A 247 -28.30 22.96 6.16
C ILE A 247 -29.34 23.81 6.89
N VAL A 248 -29.11 24.16 8.17
CA VAL A 248 -30.03 25.00 8.95
C VAL A 248 -30.20 26.38 8.31
N VAL A 249 -29.12 27.02 7.86
CA VAL A 249 -29.18 28.32 7.18
C VAL A 249 -29.98 28.24 5.88
N ILE A 250 -29.77 27.19 5.08
CA ILE A 250 -30.53 26.97 3.83
C ILE A 250 -32.03 26.85 4.12
N VAL A 251 -32.41 26.08 5.14
CA VAL A 251 -33.83 25.93 5.54
C VAL A 251 -34.44 27.26 5.97
N ILE A 252 -33.71 28.07 6.74
CA ILE A 252 -34.18 29.41 7.15
C ILE A 252 -34.42 30.30 5.92
N ILE A 253 -33.49 30.32 4.97
CA ILE A 253 -33.62 31.11 3.73
C ILE A 253 -34.86 30.66 2.95
N ILE A 254 -35.06 29.35 2.77
CA ILE A 254 -36.23 28.80 2.08
C ILE A 254 -37.53 29.21 2.80
N CYS A 255 -37.58 29.11 4.12
CA CYS A 255 -38.71 29.57 4.93
C CYS A 255 -38.97 31.07 4.75
N CYS A 256 -37.95 31.91 4.78
CA CYS A 256 -38.07 33.36 4.58
C CYS A 256 -38.61 33.69 3.18
N VAL A 257 -38.11 33.03 2.13
CA VAL A 257 -38.58 33.20 0.75
C VAL A 257 -40.03 32.75 0.62
N TYR A 258 -40.39 31.61 1.20
CA TYR A 258 -41.76 31.08 1.19
C TYR A 258 -42.75 32.01 1.90
N CYS A 259 -42.39 32.50 3.09
CA CYS A 259 -43.19 33.46 3.86
C CYS A 259 -43.38 34.79 3.10
N ARG A 260 -42.33 35.30 2.43
CA ARG A 260 -42.42 36.50 1.59
C ARG A 260 -43.37 36.31 0.41
N LYS A 261 -43.25 35.20 -0.32
CA LYS A 261 -44.13 34.89 -1.46
C LYS A 261 -45.60 34.78 -1.03
N ARG A 262 -45.85 34.14 0.12
CA ARG A 262 -47.21 33.99 0.65
C ARG A 262 -47.83 35.33 1.07
N ARG A 263 -47.07 36.22 1.71
CA ARG A 263 -47.55 37.59 2.05
C ARG A 263 -47.93 38.40 0.81
N ALA A 264 -47.14 38.32 -0.26
CA ALA A 264 -47.47 39.01 -1.52
C ALA A 264 -48.81 38.52 -2.12
N THR A 265 -49.13 37.23 -1.96
CA THR A 265 -50.37 36.65 -2.48
C THR A 265 -51.60 37.07 -1.67
N TYR A 266 -51.47 37.22 -0.33
CA TYR A 266 -52.58 37.72 0.50
C TYR A 266 -52.78 39.23 0.37
N SER A 267 -51.71 40.00 0.17
CA SER A 267 -51.81 41.45 0.02
C SER A 267 -52.50 41.88 -1.28
N SER A 268 -52.55 41.05 -2.32
CA SER A 268 -53.23 41.38 -3.59
C SER A 268 -54.70 40.95 -3.65
N LYS A 269 -55.21 40.25 -2.62
CA LYS A 269 -56.61 39.79 -2.56
C LYS A 269 -57.45 40.50 -1.49
N GLY A 270 -56.88 41.48 -0.80
CA GLY A 270 -57.66 42.41 0.02
C GLY A 270 -58.51 43.29 -0.89
N GLN A 271 -59.76 42.88 -1.13
CA GLN A 271 -60.82 43.72 -1.64
C GLN A 271 -60.96 44.94 -0.72
N GLU A 272 -60.35 46.05 -1.13
CA GLU A 272 -60.76 47.37 -0.68
C GLU A 272 -62.04 47.74 -1.42
N LYS A 273 -63.08 48.03 -0.63
CA LYS A 273 -64.11 49.05 -0.88
C LYS A 273 -65.25 48.68 -1.84
N ASP A 274 -66.15 47.81 -1.38
CA ASP A 274 -67.56 48.04 -1.66
C ASP A 274 -68.11 49.04 -0.61
N PRO A 275 -68.59 50.23 -1.02
CA PRO A 275 -69.11 51.23 -0.10
C PRO A 275 -70.41 50.76 0.56
N LEU A 276 -70.41 50.72 1.90
CA LEU A 276 -71.50 50.25 2.76
C LEU A 276 -72.73 51.17 2.85
N ILE A 277 -72.92 52.12 1.94
CA ILE A 277 -74.06 53.05 2.02
C ILE A 277 -74.83 53.05 0.68
N PRO A 278 -75.98 52.36 0.58
CA PRO A 278 -76.92 52.62 -0.50
C PRO A 278 -77.59 53.97 -0.26
N HIS A 279 -77.44 54.90 -1.22
CA HIS A 279 -78.25 56.11 -1.26
C HIS A 279 -79.70 55.73 -1.61
N THR A 280 -80.59 55.76 -0.63
CA THR A 280 -82.04 55.84 -0.86
C THR A 280 -82.44 57.29 -1.15
N GLN A 281 -83.06 57.51 -2.30
CA GLN A 281 -83.88 58.68 -2.62
C GLN A 281 -85.33 58.40 -2.29
#